data_AF-A0A1F5YDL0-F1
#
_entry.id   AF-A0A1F5YDL0-F1
#
_cell.length_a   1.000
_cell.length_b   1.000
_cell.length_c   1.000
_cell.angle_alpha   90.00
_cell.angle_beta   90.00
_cell.angle_gamma   90.00
#
_symmetry.space_group_name_H-M   'P 1'
#
loop_
_entity.id
_entity.type
_entity.pdbx_description
1 polymer ?
#
loop_
_entity_poly.entity_id
_entity_poly.type
_entity_poly.pdbx_seq_one_letter_code
_entity_poly.pdbx_strand_id
1 'polypeptide(L)'
;MEGGIALRETGYIDFGSWRIDSDLILVAVNLFDGDVDGTFLLGEGAYEDSIEVLFEGRAFERGGGDRFTDHFAPFETHIYRLKTHSG
;
A
#
# COMPACT_ATOMS: atom_id res chain seq x y z
N MET A 1 -3.40 16.50 -12.10
CA MET A 1 -2.68 16.21 -10.84
C MET A 1 -2.71 14.70 -10.70
N GLU A 2 -1.56 14.02 -10.77
CA GLU A 2 -1.49 12.57 -10.58
C GLU A 2 -1.73 12.27 -9.10
N GLY A 3 -2.80 11.55 -8.78
CA GLY A 3 -3.06 11.07 -7.42
C GLY A 3 -1.89 10.23 -6.95
N GLY A 4 -1.12 10.74 -5.99
CA GLY A 4 0.04 10.05 -5.40
C GLY A 4 -0.32 9.43 -4.06
N ILE A 5 0.29 8.30 -3.72
CA ILE A 5 0.29 7.76 -2.35
C ILE A 5 1.32 8.56 -1.55
N ALA A 6 0.89 9.15 -0.43
CA ALA A 6 1.78 9.88 0.47
C ALA A 6 2.16 8.96 1.62
N LEU A 7 3.38 8.46 1.62
CA LEU A 7 3.84 7.58 2.68
C LEU A 7 4.37 8.36 3.88
N ARG A 8 3.85 8.01 5.05
CA ARG A 8 4.31 8.57 6.32
C ARG A 8 4.95 7.43 7.10
N GLU A 9 6.22 7.25 6.80
CA GLU A 9 7.06 6.17 7.28
C GLU A 9 7.22 6.19 8.81
N THR A 10 7.15 5.01 9.41
CA THR A 10 7.80 4.70 10.69
C THR A 10 9.13 3.98 10.43
N GLY A 11 10.05 4.64 9.71
CA GLY A 11 11.50 4.38 9.64
C GLY A 11 12.06 3.07 9.08
N TYR A 12 11.26 2.05 8.72
CA TYR A 12 11.78 0.70 8.41
C TYR A 12 11.17 0.02 7.18
N ILE A 13 10.18 0.63 6.54
CA ILE A 13 9.56 0.11 5.32
C ILE A 13 10.06 0.92 4.12
N ASP A 14 10.76 0.24 3.21
CA ASP A 14 11.05 0.79 1.89
C ASP A 14 9.96 0.36 0.89
N PHE A 15 9.70 1.18 -0.13
CA PHE A 15 8.64 0.89 -1.07
C PHE A 15 8.82 1.57 -2.43
N GLY A 16 8.17 1.01 -3.44
CA GLY A 16 7.98 1.61 -4.74
C GLY A 16 6.52 1.52 -5.17
N SER A 17 6.06 2.46 -6.00
CA SER A 17 4.73 2.38 -6.58
C SER A 17 4.70 2.74 -8.07
N TRP A 18 3.81 2.10 -8.80
CA TRP A 18 3.64 2.26 -10.24
C TRP A 18 2.18 2.25 -10.62
N ARG A 19 1.79 3.17 -11.51
CA ARG A 19 0.47 3.11 -12.15
C ARG A 19 0.54 2.25 -13.40
N ILE A 20 -0.34 1.26 -13.47
CA ILE A 20 -0.53 0.36 -14.61
C ILE A 20 -2.02 0.39 -14.95
N ASP A 21 -2.38 1.03 -16.06
CA ASP A 21 -3.76 1.31 -16.44
C ASP A 21 -4.55 2.00 -15.29
N SER A 22 -5.65 1.40 -14.84
CA SER A 22 -6.45 1.87 -13.71
C SER A 22 -5.94 1.37 -12.35
N ASP A 23 -4.85 0.61 -12.29
CA ASP A 23 -4.30 0.09 -11.05
C ASP A 23 -3.06 0.88 -10.61
N LEU A 24 -2.95 1.06 -9.30
CA LEU A 24 -1.74 1.48 -8.62
C LEU A 24 -1.19 0.25 -7.89
N ILE A 25 -0.02 -0.18 -8.31
CA ILE A 25 0.73 -1.26 -7.70
C ILE A 25 1.71 -0.66 -6.72
N LEU A 26 1.71 -1.15 -5.49
CA LEU A 26 2.65 -0.78 -4.43
C LEU A 26 3.42 -2.03 -4.01
N VAL A 27 4.74 -1.96 -4.00
CA VAL A 27 5.61 -3.00 -3.44
C VAL A 27 6.25 -2.41 -2.21
N ALA A 28 6.06 -3.04 -1.05
CA ALA A 28 6.64 -2.61 0.21
C ALA A 28 7.45 -3.75 0.83
N VAL A 29 8.58 -3.42 1.43
CA VAL A 29 9.49 -4.37 2.06
C VAL A 29 9.93 -3.86 3.42
N ASN A 30 9.93 -4.74 4.41
CA ASN A 30 10.54 -4.48 5.70
C ASN A 30 12.05 -4.72 5.62
N LEU A 31 12.87 -3.66 5.71
CA LEU A 31 14.33 -3.79 5.70
C LEU A 31 14.94 -3.97 7.09
N PHE A 32 14.10 -4.01 8.13
CA PHE A 32 14.53 -4.19 9.50
C PHE A 32 14.55 -5.66 9.92
N ASP A 33 15.47 -6.00 10.82
CA ASP A 33 15.67 -7.36 11.36
C ASP A 33 14.68 -7.67 12.51
N GLY A 34 13.47 -7.11 12.43
CA GLY A 34 12.41 -7.25 13.42
C GLY A 34 11.05 -7.00 12.79
N ASP A 35 9.99 -7.51 13.43
CA ASP A 35 8.63 -7.30 12.98
C ASP A 35 8.25 -5.81 13.02
N VAL A 36 7.53 -5.34 12.01
CA VAL A 36 7.09 -3.94 11.94
C VAL A 36 5.67 -3.82 11.38
N ASP A 37 4.91 -2.87 11.92
CA ASP A 37 3.63 -2.45 11.35
C ASP A 37 3.87 -1.23 10.44
N GLY A 38 3.75 -1.44 9.12
CA GLY A 38 3.84 -0.40 8.11
C GLY A 38 2.51 0.30 7.91
N THR A 39 2.47 1.64 7.99
CA THR A 39 1.25 2.42 7.70
C THR A 39 1.40 3.23 6.41
N PHE A 40 0.46 3.04 5.49
CA PHE A 40 0.46 3.66 4.17
C PHE A 40 -0.68 4.67 4.08
N LEU A 41 -0.39 5.96 3.81
CA LEU A 41 -1.43 6.95 3.57
C LEU A 41 -1.71 7.06 2.07
N LEU A 42 -2.99 7.00 1.73
CA LEU A 42 -3.49 7.08 0.38
C LEU A 42 -3.85 8.52 0.09
N GLY A 43 -3.20 9.13 -0.91
CA GLY A 43 -3.58 10.46 -1.35
C GLY A 43 -4.88 10.47 -2.16
N GLU A 44 -5.32 11.68 -2.52
CA GLU A 44 -6.49 11.90 -3.35
C GLU A 44 -6.34 11.16 -4.69
N GLY A 45 -7.28 10.26 -5.04
CA GLY A 45 -7.20 9.47 -6.29
C GLY A 45 -7.38 7.96 -6.14
N ALA A 46 -7.06 7.40 -4.96
CA ALA A 46 -7.37 6.01 -4.64
C ALA A 46 -8.80 5.93 -4.11
N TYR A 47 -9.67 5.10 -4.71
CA TYR A 47 -11.11 5.15 -4.42
C TYR A 47 -11.82 3.81 -4.28
N GLU A 48 -11.15 2.65 -4.39
CA GLU A 48 -11.86 1.40 -4.11
C GLU A 48 -11.99 1.10 -2.63
N ASP A 49 -13.10 0.43 -2.30
CA ASP A 49 -13.44 -0.04 -0.95
C ASP A 49 -12.47 -1.10 -0.42
N SER A 50 -11.55 -1.60 -1.27
CA SER A 50 -10.58 -2.60 -0.87
C SER A 50 -9.19 -2.38 -1.47
N ILE A 51 -8.17 -2.82 -0.72
CA ILE A 51 -6.76 -2.87 -1.12
C ILE A 51 -6.37 -4.33 -1.08
N GLU A 52 -6.09 -4.92 -2.23
CA GLU A 52 -5.75 -6.33 -2.32
C GLU A 52 -4.26 -6.53 -2.08
N VAL A 53 -3.91 -7.56 -1.32
CA VAL A 53 -2.53 -8.06 -1.23
C VAL A 53 -2.38 -9.21 -2.20
N LEU A 54 -1.70 -8.94 -3.30
CA LEU A 54 -1.52 -9.88 -4.39
C LEU A 54 -0.79 -11.12 -3.89
N PHE A 55 -1.16 -12.28 -4.45
CA PHE A 55 -0.57 -13.58 -4.13
C PHE A 55 -0.82 -14.11 -2.71
N GLU A 56 -1.51 -13.35 -1.86
CA GLU A 56 -1.77 -13.71 -0.46
C GLU A 56 -3.25 -13.96 -0.13
N GLY A 57 -4.16 -13.65 -1.06
CA GLY A 57 -5.60 -13.93 -0.92
C GLY A 57 -6.27 -13.14 0.21
N ARG A 58 -5.64 -12.05 0.67
CA ARG A 58 -6.15 -11.13 1.69
C ARG A 58 -6.33 -9.72 1.12
N ALA A 59 -7.22 -8.96 1.71
CA ALA A 59 -7.47 -7.57 1.34
C ALA A 59 -7.80 -6.74 2.58
N PHE A 60 -7.50 -5.44 2.52
CA PHE A 60 -7.94 -4.47 3.51
C PHE A 60 -9.21 -3.81 3.03
N GLU A 61 -10.25 -3.79 3.86
CA GLU A 61 -11.42 -2.96 3.59
C GLU A 61 -11.13 -1.50 3.98
N ARG A 62 -11.41 -0.56 3.07
CA ARG A 62 -11.35 0.86 3.36
C ARG A 62 -12.61 1.25 4.14
N GLY A 63 -12.51 1.21 5.47
CA GLY A 63 -13.53 1.76 6.38
C GLY A 63 -13.64 3.29 6.37
N GLY A 64 -13.50 3.94 5.21
CA GLY A 64 -13.51 5.42 5.06
C GLY A 64 -12.19 6.12 5.41
N GLY A 65 -11.11 5.38 5.64
CA GLY A 65 -9.80 5.91 6.02
C GLY A 65 -8.94 6.36 4.84
N ASP A 66 -8.07 7.34 5.12
CA ASP A 66 -6.98 7.80 4.25
C ASP A 66 -5.72 6.93 4.37
N ARG A 67 -5.80 5.78 5.05
CA ARG A 67 -4.66 4.92 5.33
C ARG A 67 -5.02 3.46 5.52
N PHE A 68 -4.04 2.59 5.39
CA PHE A 68 -4.09 1.21 5.85
C PHE A 68 -2.78 0.85 6.57
N THR A 69 -2.84 -0.14 7.44
CA THR A 69 -1.68 -0.65 8.18
C THR A 69 -1.55 -2.14 7.93
N ASP A 70 -0.33 -2.60 7.69
CA ASP A 70 -0.02 -4.00 7.47
C ASP A 70 1.19 -4.42 8.30
N HIS A 71 1.23 -5.70 8.67
CA HIS A 71 2.31 -6.28 9.43
C HIS A 71 3.32 -6.93 8.50
N PHE A 72 4.61 -6.77 8.80
CA PHE A 72 5.71 -7.37 8.06
C PHE A 72 6.67 -8.05 9.02
N ALA A 73 6.96 -9.32 8.78
CA ALA A 73 8.10 -10.01 9.33
C ALA A 73 9.42 -9.43 8.76
N PRO A 74 10.59 -9.73 9.36
CA PRO A 74 11.88 -9.28 8.84
C PRO A 74 12.07 -9.65 7.38
N PHE A 75 12.43 -8.67 6.54
CA PHE A 75 12.65 -8.85 5.09
C PHE A 75 11.43 -9.32 4.29
N GLU A 76 10.23 -9.29 4.90
CA GLU A 76 8.98 -9.62 4.21
C GLU A 76 8.63 -8.55 3.19
N THR A 77 8.08 -9.00 2.06
CA THR A 77 7.62 -8.14 0.97
C THR A 77 6.15 -8.41 0.70
N HIS A 78 5.38 -7.34 0.62
CA HIS A 78 3.99 -7.38 0.19
C HIS A 78 3.81 -6.55 -1.07
N ILE A 79 2.96 -7.05 -1.96
CA ILE A 79 2.60 -6.38 -3.20
C ILE A 79 1.11 -6.08 -3.14
N TYR A 80 0.77 -4.80 -3.18
CA TYR A 80 -0.60 -4.33 -3.10
C TYR A 80 -1.09 -3.87 -4.47
N ARG A 81 -2.37 -4.14 -4.73
CA ARG A 81 -3.12 -3.57 -5.85
C ARG A 81 -4.21 -2.66 -5.31
N LEU A 82 -4.17 -1.40 -5.74
CA LEU A 82 -5.17 -0.39 -5.46
C LEU A 82 -5.77 0.07 -6.78
N LYS A 83 -7.09 0.04 -6.89
CA LYS A 83 -7.78 0.57 -8.06
C LYS A 83 -7.89 2.10 -7.96
N THR A 84 -7.59 2.76 -9.07
CA THR A 84 -7.55 4.22 -9.24
C THR A 84 -8.51 4.65 -10.36
N HIS A 85 -9.00 5.88 -10.31
CA HIS A 85 -9.86 6.38 -11.39
C HIS A 85 -9.02 6.69 -12.63
N SER A 86 -9.43 6.17 -13.79
CA SER A 86 -8.95 6.67 -15.08
C SER A 86 -9.56 8.05 -15.31
N GLY A 87 -8.75 9.11 -15.21
CA GLY A 87 -9.12 10.43 -15.73
C GLY A 87 -8.97 10.48 -17.24
#